data_AF-G8YLJ9-F1
#
_entry.id   AF-G8YLJ9-F1
#
_cell.length_a   1.000
_cell.length_b   1.000
_cell.length_c   1.000
_cell.angle_alpha   90.00
_cell.angle_beta   90.00
_cell.angle_gamma   90.00
#
_symmetry.space_group_name_H-M   'P 1'
#
loop_
_entity.id
_entity.type
_entity.pdbx_description
1 polymer ?
#
loop_
_entity_poly.entity_id
_entity_poly.type
_entity_poly.pdbx_seq_one_letter_code
_entity_poly.pdbx_strand_id
1 'polypeptide(L)'
;MSSTDYKMSVLQREYPEACKDTLLELLVCCGGSVKDTRKLLDEGSGVSRRKRTATYYQAPITSLLAGSEKRVEVGESKGGKVTLYGEEDVARHLSPFVVFKKAFFPPELADRLLVYLEGKKHVFNAKRFYLFDTLCESSQLSAFFCRDKREDLLGLTYNGKEAKVNFYEKDLEDAARLVEKYVNEDLIAARARLPFESRSYWNCDTCLINYYETCANRLDWHSDRLSHIGPHNYIASVSLGATREFRVRRNHGDSRIYSIIVPHNSMVVMTPGCQEEFKHCVNARKTPIQVNNISNAARYNLTFRYYPPDFIDKSPNCSCGLSMCLRRSYKNIKTRGKYFWSCENAYQNKDCGDFYWANFKNTDRNLTTDNQDSASRWIAEDDEEASHNSKTSLSLKPHEL
;
A
#
# COMPACT_ATOMS: atom_id res chain seq x y z
N MET A 1 -15.17 8.06 -35.72
CA MET A 1 -14.60 7.05 -34.79
C MET A 1 -13.46 7.69 -34.03
N SER A 2 -13.41 7.58 -32.70
CA SER A 2 -12.30 8.17 -31.93
C SER A 2 -10.99 7.44 -32.26
N SER A 3 -9.84 8.11 -32.06
CA SER A 3 -8.52 7.50 -32.27
C SER A 3 -8.35 6.19 -31.47
N THR A 4 -9.00 6.10 -30.31
CA THR A 4 -9.01 4.92 -29.45
C THR A 4 -9.87 3.80 -30.02
N ASP A 5 -11.04 4.09 -30.60
CA ASP A 5 -11.93 3.07 -31.19
C ASP A 5 -11.27 2.34 -32.37
N TYR A 6 -10.50 3.07 -33.18
CA TYR A 6 -9.74 2.48 -34.29
C TYR A 6 -8.59 1.59 -33.79
N LYS A 7 -7.87 2.00 -32.75
CA LYS A 7 -6.79 1.20 -32.16
C LYS A 7 -7.32 -0.07 -31.48
N MET A 8 -8.48 0.05 -30.83
CA MET A 8 -9.18 -1.09 -30.23
C MET A 8 -9.67 -2.09 -31.27
N SER A 9 -10.24 -1.63 -32.38
CA SER A 9 -10.70 -2.55 -33.44
C SER A 9 -9.55 -3.29 -34.13
N VAL A 10 -8.37 -2.65 -34.26
CA VAL A 10 -7.15 -3.31 -34.75
C VAL A 10 -6.70 -4.42 -33.80
N LEU A 11 -6.61 -4.13 -32.50
CA LEU A 11 -6.17 -5.11 -31.51
C LEU A 11 -7.15 -6.28 -31.34
N GLN A 12 -8.46 -6.02 -31.35
CA GLN A 12 -9.48 -7.07 -31.22
C GLN A 12 -9.51 -8.03 -32.40
N ARG A 13 -9.15 -7.56 -33.60
CA ARG A 13 -9.05 -8.40 -34.79
C ARG A 13 -7.78 -9.28 -34.77
N GLU A 14 -6.70 -8.77 -34.20
CA GLU A 14 -5.41 -9.47 -34.14
C GLU A 14 -5.31 -10.44 -32.97
N TYR A 15 -5.99 -10.14 -31.86
CA TYR A 15 -6.03 -10.98 -30.66
C TYR A 15 -7.50 -11.26 -30.26
N PRO A 16 -8.24 -12.08 -31.04
CA PRO A 16 -9.67 -12.32 -30.81
C PRO A 16 -9.97 -13.05 -29.49
N GLU A 17 -8.98 -13.77 -28.95
CA GLU A 17 -9.05 -14.46 -27.65
C GLU A 17 -8.88 -13.52 -26.45
N ALA A 18 -8.37 -12.30 -26.67
CA ALA A 18 -8.17 -11.32 -25.61
C ALA A 18 -9.44 -10.49 -25.40
N CYS A 19 -9.92 -10.41 -24.15
CA CYS A 19 -11.14 -9.64 -23.87
C CYS A 19 -10.93 -8.15 -24.12
N LYS A 20 -12.00 -7.46 -24.52
CA LYS A 20 -11.96 -6.04 -24.93
C LYS A 20 -11.42 -5.12 -23.83
N ASP A 21 -11.72 -5.41 -22.57
CA ASP A 21 -11.28 -4.61 -21.44
C ASP A 21 -9.77 -4.76 -21.21
N THR A 22 -9.21 -5.96 -21.38
CA THR A 22 -7.76 -6.22 -21.32
C THR A 22 -6.99 -5.49 -22.42
N LEU A 23 -7.50 -5.51 -23.65
CA LEU A 23 -6.89 -4.79 -24.76
C LEU A 23 -6.91 -3.27 -24.54
N LEU A 24 -7.98 -2.76 -23.92
CA LEU A 24 -8.10 -1.34 -23.58
C LEU A 24 -7.14 -0.95 -22.45
N GLU A 25 -7.04 -1.75 -21.39
CA GLU A 25 -6.11 -1.52 -20.29
C GLU A 25 -4.65 -1.56 -20.75
N LEU A 26 -4.26 -2.55 -21.56
CA LEU A 26 -2.92 -2.64 -22.12
C LEU A 26 -2.62 -1.47 -23.06
N LEU A 27 -3.59 -1.07 -23.89
CA LEU A 27 -3.46 0.10 -24.74
C LEU A 27 -3.25 1.38 -23.93
N VAL A 28 -3.96 1.53 -22.79
CA VAL A 28 -3.77 2.65 -21.86
C VAL A 28 -2.40 2.58 -21.17
N CYS A 29 -1.97 1.40 -20.71
CA CYS A 29 -0.64 1.19 -20.12
C CYS A 29 0.49 1.53 -21.10
N CYS A 30 0.27 1.31 -22.39
CA CYS A 30 1.20 1.64 -23.47
C CYS A 30 1.03 3.07 -24.02
N GLY A 31 0.32 3.97 -23.30
CA GLY A 31 0.13 5.36 -23.72
C GLY A 31 -0.62 5.51 -25.04
N GLY A 32 -1.48 4.56 -25.39
CA GLY A 32 -2.21 4.51 -26.66
C GLY A 32 -1.40 3.96 -27.83
N SER A 33 -0.24 3.33 -27.59
CA SER A 33 0.60 2.70 -28.62
C SER A 33 0.16 1.26 -28.91
N VAL A 34 -0.42 1.03 -30.09
CA VAL A 34 -0.78 -0.33 -30.57
C VAL A 34 0.48 -1.20 -30.72
N LYS A 35 1.59 -0.62 -31.18
CA LYS A 35 2.85 -1.34 -31.38
C LYS A 35 3.42 -1.89 -30.07
N ASP A 36 3.38 -1.12 -28.99
CA ASP A 36 3.90 -1.57 -27.70
C ASP A 36 2.90 -2.49 -26.98
N THR A 37 1.60 -2.30 -27.23
CA THR A 37 0.55 -3.23 -26.78
C THR A 37 0.74 -4.62 -27.39
N ARG A 38 1.02 -4.70 -28.70
CA ARG A 38 1.38 -5.96 -29.38
C ARG A 38 2.59 -6.62 -28.77
N LYS A 39 3.67 -5.86 -28.51
CA LYS A 39 4.87 -6.41 -27.87
C LYS A 39 4.56 -7.07 -26.53
N LEU A 40 3.73 -6.45 -25.69
CA LEU A 40 3.33 -7.04 -24.41
C LEU A 40 2.48 -8.30 -24.58
N LEU A 41 1.60 -8.32 -25.59
CA LEU A 41 0.77 -9.48 -25.92
C LEU A 41 1.61 -10.64 -26.48
N ASP A 42 2.57 -10.34 -27.34
CA ASP A 42 3.45 -11.33 -27.99
C ASP A 42 4.56 -11.83 -27.04
N GLU A 43 5.09 -10.98 -26.16
CA GLU A 43 6.08 -11.32 -25.13
C GLU A 43 5.50 -12.23 -24.02
N GLY A 44 4.17 -12.32 -23.89
CA GLY A 44 3.49 -13.34 -23.09
C GLY A 44 3.67 -14.77 -23.62
N SER A 45 4.19 -14.92 -24.85
CA SER A 45 4.41 -16.17 -25.56
C SER A 45 5.85 -16.30 -26.05
N GLY A 46 6.80 -16.61 -25.16
CA GLY A 46 8.09 -17.21 -25.54
C GLY A 46 9.38 -16.57 -24.99
N VAL A 47 10.41 -17.40 -24.85
CA VAL A 47 11.64 -17.24 -24.06
C VAL A 47 12.78 -16.44 -24.77
N SER A 48 13.35 -15.45 -24.06
CA SER A 48 14.77 -14.94 -24.04
C SER A 48 15.43 -14.22 -25.27
N ARG A 49 16.06 -13.02 -25.06
CA ARG A 49 17.54 -12.74 -24.89
C ARG A 49 18.03 -11.33 -25.36
N ARG A 50 18.65 -10.54 -24.44
CA ARG A 50 19.72 -9.46 -24.57
C ARG A 50 19.43 -8.17 -25.40
N LYS A 51 20.05 -6.98 -25.21
CA LYS A 51 21.43 -6.55 -24.82
C LYS A 51 21.47 -5.28 -23.91
N ARG A 52 22.61 -5.14 -23.21
CA ARG A 52 23.04 -4.06 -22.28
C ARG A 52 23.57 -2.81 -23.00
N THR A 53 23.36 -1.64 -22.39
CA THR A 53 24.32 -0.53 -22.30
C THR A 53 24.18 0.09 -20.90
N ALA A 54 25.32 0.31 -20.23
CA ALA A 54 25.41 0.80 -18.86
C ALA A 54 25.76 2.28 -18.85
N THR A 55 25.07 3.07 -18.04
CA THR A 55 25.48 4.43 -17.65
C THR A 55 25.50 4.48 -16.12
N TYR A 56 26.70 4.69 -15.58
CA TYR A 56 26.93 4.99 -14.17
C TYR A 56 26.32 6.35 -13.84
N TYR A 57 25.47 6.43 -12.83
CA TYR A 57 25.03 7.71 -12.24
C TYR A 57 25.90 7.99 -11.00
N GLN A 58 26.66 9.09 -11.05
CA GLN A 58 27.31 9.68 -9.88
C GLN A 58 26.29 10.51 -9.11
N ALA A 59 26.25 10.36 -7.79
CA ALA A 59 25.52 11.27 -6.91
C ALA A 59 26.22 12.65 -6.88
N PRO A 60 25.50 13.77 -6.80
CA PRO A 60 26.12 15.08 -6.67
C PRO A 60 26.79 15.23 -5.28
N ILE A 61 27.96 15.89 -5.28
CA ILE A 61 28.87 16.14 -4.14
C ILE A 61 28.30 17.10 -3.07
N THR A 62 27.01 17.40 -3.08
CA THR A 62 26.39 18.36 -2.14
C THR A 62 26.25 17.86 -0.70
N SER A 63 26.72 16.63 -0.38
CA SER A 63 26.76 16.13 1.00
C SER A 63 28.09 16.36 1.74
N LEU A 64 29.08 17.00 1.11
CA LEU A 64 30.43 17.17 1.70
C LEU A 64 30.86 18.62 1.98
N LEU A 65 30.05 19.64 1.65
CA LEU A 65 30.39 21.03 1.93
C LEU A 65 29.18 21.76 2.54
N ALA A 66 29.23 21.93 3.85
CA ALA A 66 28.41 22.92 4.54
C ALA A 66 28.83 24.32 4.03
N GLY A 67 27.89 25.07 3.46
CA GLY A 67 28.10 26.47 3.09
C GLY A 67 27.30 26.91 1.87
N SER A 68 26.32 27.78 2.11
CA SER A 68 25.48 28.52 1.16
C SER A 68 24.27 27.77 0.55
N GLU A 69 23.09 28.17 1.03
CA GLU A 69 21.79 27.84 0.47
C GLU A 69 21.69 28.39 -0.96
N LYS A 70 21.58 27.50 -1.95
CA LYS A 70 20.91 27.81 -3.21
C LYS A 70 19.76 26.83 -3.39
N ARG A 71 18.56 27.37 -3.21
CA ARG A 71 17.25 26.74 -3.43
C ARG A 71 17.19 26.22 -4.87
N VAL A 72 17.17 24.90 -5.06
CA VAL A 72 16.86 24.30 -6.35
C VAL A 72 15.34 24.23 -6.44
N GLU A 73 14.75 25.05 -7.31
CA GLU A 73 13.33 24.96 -7.63
C GLU A 73 13.02 23.60 -8.26
N VAL A 74 12.10 22.86 -7.64
CA VAL A 74 11.61 21.59 -8.16
C VAL A 74 10.70 21.91 -9.35
N GLY A 75 11.23 21.73 -10.57
CA GLY A 75 10.47 21.95 -11.80
C GLY A 75 9.24 21.04 -11.87
N GLU A 76 8.06 21.65 -11.87
CA GLU A 76 6.78 20.96 -12.07
C GLU A 76 6.65 20.52 -13.54
N SER A 77 6.69 19.22 -13.80
CA SER A 77 6.19 18.67 -15.05
C SER A 77 4.72 18.26 -14.87
N LYS A 78 3.83 18.79 -15.70
CA LYS A 78 2.42 18.37 -15.73
C LYS A 78 2.35 16.87 -16.00
N GLY A 79 1.85 16.10 -15.02
CA GLY A 79 1.79 14.63 -15.05
C GLY A 79 3.04 13.92 -14.52
N GLY A 80 3.99 14.64 -13.93
CA GLY A 80 5.29 14.14 -13.52
C GLY A 80 5.33 13.42 -12.18
N LYS A 81 6.25 12.45 -12.07
CA LYS A 81 6.67 11.86 -10.80
C LYS A 81 7.43 12.90 -9.98
N VAL A 82 6.94 13.25 -8.79
CA VAL A 82 7.64 14.13 -7.84
C VAL A 82 8.52 13.26 -6.95
N THR A 83 9.82 13.56 -6.85
CA THR A 83 10.73 12.80 -5.98
C THR A 83 10.98 13.58 -4.69
N LEU A 84 10.77 12.93 -3.54
CA LEU A 84 10.81 13.54 -2.21
C LEU A 84 12.00 12.95 -1.44
N TYR A 85 12.87 13.81 -0.92
CA TYR A 85 14.11 13.38 -0.26
C TYR A 85 14.09 13.65 1.25
N GLY A 86 13.50 14.75 1.71
CA GLY A 86 13.49 15.14 3.13
C GLY A 86 12.14 14.90 3.81
N GLU A 87 12.15 14.98 5.15
CA GLU A 87 10.92 14.92 5.96
C GLU A 87 9.98 16.09 5.65
N GLU A 88 10.53 17.30 5.52
CA GLU A 88 9.77 18.51 5.17
C GLU A 88 9.12 18.42 3.78
N ASP A 89 9.81 17.82 2.81
CA ASP A 89 9.27 17.61 1.47
C ASP A 89 8.10 16.64 1.48
N VAL A 90 8.21 15.57 2.28
CA VAL A 90 7.10 14.61 2.46
C VAL A 90 5.94 15.29 3.15
N ALA A 91 6.18 16.01 4.24
CA ALA A 91 5.13 16.73 4.97
C ALA A 91 4.40 17.73 4.06
N ARG A 92 5.13 18.50 3.25
CA ARG A 92 4.54 19.51 2.35
C ARG A 92 3.57 18.91 1.33
N HIS A 93 3.83 17.69 0.85
CA HIS A 93 3.08 17.10 -0.26
C HIS A 93 2.09 16.00 0.15
N LEU A 94 2.34 15.32 1.27
CA LEU A 94 1.62 14.11 1.66
C LEU A 94 1.03 14.19 3.07
N SER A 95 1.22 15.29 3.80
CA SER A 95 0.49 15.52 5.05
C SER A 95 -1.02 15.71 4.77
N PRO A 96 -1.91 15.19 5.62
CA PRO A 96 -1.63 14.47 6.88
C PRO A 96 -1.37 12.97 6.71
N PHE A 97 -1.49 12.41 5.51
CA PHE A 97 -1.56 10.97 5.22
C PHE A 97 -0.24 10.19 5.36
N VAL A 98 0.90 10.85 5.16
CA VAL A 98 2.22 10.21 5.24
C VAL A 98 3.17 11.06 6.05
N VAL A 99 3.78 10.43 7.06
CA VAL A 99 4.89 10.99 7.83
C VAL A 99 6.16 10.23 7.49
N PHE A 100 7.28 10.95 7.32
CA PHE A 100 8.58 10.34 7.02
C PHE A 100 9.61 10.78 8.06
N LYS A 101 10.36 9.81 8.57
CA LYS A 101 11.46 10.01 9.52
C LYS A 101 12.73 9.33 9.03
N LYS A 102 13.85 10.06 9.02
CA LYS A 102 15.18 9.52 8.74
C LYS A 102 15.90 9.17 10.03
N ALA A 103 16.80 8.19 9.95
CA ALA A 103 17.59 7.72 11.08
C ALA A 103 16.73 7.48 12.34
N PHE A 104 15.62 6.75 12.17
CA PHE A 104 14.59 6.65 13.20
C PHE A 104 15.07 5.92 14.46
N PHE A 105 15.71 4.76 14.29
CA PHE A 105 16.31 4.04 15.40
C PHE A 105 17.69 4.59 15.76
N PRO A 106 18.17 4.39 17.00
CA PRO A 106 19.60 4.48 17.30
C PRO A 106 20.41 3.67 16.27
N PRO A 107 21.50 4.21 15.70
CA PRO A 107 22.26 3.54 14.63
C PRO A 107 22.67 2.11 14.98
N GLU A 108 23.08 1.88 16.23
CA GLU A 108 23.52 0.57 16.71
C GLU A 108 22.36 -0.44 16.70
N LEU A 109 21.13 -0.01 17.01
CA LEU A 109 19.96 -0.88 16.93
C LEU A 109 19.62 -1.20 15.46
N ALA A 110 19.69 -0.21 14.57
CA ALA A 110 19.42 -0.41 13.16
C ALA A 110 20.37 -1.42 12.51
N ASP A 111 21.66 -1.35 12.85
CA ASP A 111 22.68 -2.28 12.36
C ASP A 111 22.52 -3.68 12.96
N ARG A 112 22.32 -3.81 14.28
CA ARG A 112 22.06 -5.11 14.92
C ARG A 112 20.82 -5.78 14.34
N LEU A 113 19.74 -5.02 14.15
CA LEU A 113 18.50 -5.53 13.57
C LEU A 113 18.70 -5.97 12.11
N LEU A 114 19.51 -5.26 11.33
CA LEU A 114 19.85 -5.66 9.97
C LEU A 114 20.69 -6.94 9.93
N VAL A 115 21.68 -7.08 10.82
CA VAL A 115 22.47 -8.33 10.97
C VAL A 115 21.57 -9.50 11.38
N TYR A 116 20.68 -9.27 12.33
CA TYR A 116 19.67 -10.26 12.76
C TYR A 116 18.83 -10.76 11.57
N LEU A 117 18.31 -9.84 10.75
CA LEU A 117 17.48 -10.20 9.59
C LEU A 117 18.27 -10.91 8.48
N GLU A 118 19.53 -10.52 8.25
CA GLU A 118 20.42 -11.22 7.34
C GLU A 118 20.66 -12.69 7.77
N GLY A 119 20.74 -12.95 9.07
CA GLY A 119 20.81 -14.31 9.64
C GLY A 119 19.51 -15.12 9.53
N LYS A 120 18.37 -14.46 9.28
CA LYS A 120 17.03 -15.07 9.23
C LYS A 120 16.48 -15.24 7.81
N LYS A 121 17.27 -15.02 6.75
CA LYS A 121 16.80 -15.12 5.34
C LYS A 121 15.96 -16.37 5.03
N HIS A 122 16.28 -17.51 5.64
CA HIS A 122 15.59 -18.78 5.45
C HIS A 122 14.10 -18.78 5.87
N VAL A 123 13.64 -17.84 6.70
CA VAL A 123 12.23 -17.76 7.13
C VAL A 123 11.36 -17.01 6.12
N PHE A 124 11.96 -16.29 5.17
CA PHE A 124 11.25 -15.49 4.18
C PHE A 124 10.86 -16.32 2.97
N ASN A 125 9.60 -16.23 2.55
CA ASN A 125 9.07 -17.03 1.47
C ASN A 125 8.27 -16.18 0.49
N ALA A 126 8.24 -16.59 -0.78
CA ALA A 126 7.36 -16.01 -1.77
C ALA A 126 5.92 -16.47 -1.51
N LYS A 127 4.96 -15.58 -1.70
CA LYS A 127 3.54 -15.87 -1.56
C LYS A 127 2.94 -16.12 -2.94
N ARG A 128 2.15 -17.19 -3.06
CA ARG A 128 1.38 -17.52 -4.26
C ARG A 128 -0.09 -17.13 -4.07
N PHE A 129 -0.67 -16.49 -5.08
CA PHE A 129 -2.05 -15.99 -5.07
C PHE A 129 -2.58 -15.92 -6.50
N TYR A 130 -3.89 -15.81 -6.69
CA TYR A 130 -4.49 -15.65 -8.01
C TYR A 130 -4.83 -14.18 -8.29
N LEU A 131 -4.52 -13.74 -9.51
CA LEU A 131 -5.04 -12.49 -10.09
C LEU A 131 -5.62 -12.82 -11.46
N PHE A 132 -6.91 -12.57 -11.67
CA PHE A 132 -7.60 -12.85 -12.94
C PHE A 132 -7.31 -14.27 -13.44
N ASP A 133 -7.52 -15.24 -12.55
CA ASP A 133 -7.36 -16.68 -12.80
C ASP A 133 -5.92 -17.12 -13.12
N THR A 134 -4.98 -16.18 -13.08
CA THR A 134 -3.56 -16.43 -13.25
C THR A 134 -2.91 -16.62 -11.89
N LEU A 135 -2.25 -17.77 -11.69
CA LEU A 135 -1.44 -17.99 -10.50
C LEU A 135 -0.20 -17.09 -10.57
N CYS A 136 -0.12 -16.14 -9.64
CA CYS A 136 0.98 -15.22 -9.48
C CYS A 136 1.82 -15.59 -8.26
N GLU A 137 3.09 -15.19 -8.28
CA GLU A 137 4.02 -15.32 -7.17
C GLU A 137 4.59 -13.94 -6.82
N SER A 138 4.70 -13.65 -5.52
CA SER A 138 5.20 -12.37 -5.06
C SER A 138 6.67 -12.20 -5.45
N SER A 139 7.00 -11.02 -5.97
CA SER A 139 8.37 -10.73 -6.40
C SER A 139 9.32 -10.56 -5.22
N GLN A 140 8.85 -10.00 -4.11
CA GLN A 140 9.53 -9.94 -2.83
C GLN A 140 9.18 -11.17 -1.97
N LEU A 141 10.09 -11.54 -1.07
CA LEU A 141 9.83 -12.55 -0.05
C LEU A 141 9.25 -11.89 1.19
N SER A 142 8.48 -12.63 1.99
CA SER A 142 7.93 -12.10 3.23
C SER A 142 7.87 -13.14 4.34
N ALA A 143 7.89 -12.66 5.58
CA ALA A 143 7.69 -13.47 6.78
C ALA A 143 6.88 -12.66 7.80
N PHE A 144 6.01 -13.36 8.54
CA PHE A 144 5.22 -12.76 9.60
C PHE A 144 5.89 -13.01 10.95
N PHE A 145 5.95 -11.97 11.76
CA PHE A 145 6.51 -12.00 13.11
C PHE A 145 5.47 -11.51 14.11
N CYS A 146 5.42 -12.12 15.29
CA CYS A 146 4.54 -11.75 16.39
C CYS A 146 5.31 -11.62 17.70
N ARG A 147 4.90 -10.71 18.59
CA ARG A 147 5.48 -10.54 19.92
C ARG A 147 5.27 -11.78 20.79
N ASP A 148 4.04 -12.29 20.85
CA ASP A 148 3.66 -13.44 21.65
C ASP A 148 2.81 -14.46 20.87
N LYS A 149 2.72 -15.68 21.42
CA LYS A 149 1.76 -16.69 20.99
C LYS A 149 0.35 -16.28 21.41
N ARG A 150 -0.27 -15.35 20.69
CA ARG A 150 -1.71 -15.15 20.85
C ARG A 150 -2.49 -15.95 19.79
N GLU A 151 -3.47 -16.72 20.25
CA GLU A 151 -4.34 -17.54 19.40
C GLU A 151 -5.19 -16.68 18.44
N ASP A 152 -5.57 -15.47 18.84
CA ASP A 152 -6.31 -14.51 18.01
C ASP A 152 -5.51 -14.01 16.80
N LEU A 153 -4.19 -13.81 16.97
CA LEU A 153 -3.27 -13.43 15.89
C LEU A 153 -2.89 -14.61 14.99
N LEU A 154 -2.95 -15.84 15.51
CA LEU A 154 -2.71 -17.08 14.76
C LEU A 154 -3.84 -17.37 13.75
N GLY A 155 -5.05 -16.83 13.98
CA GLY A 155 -6.19 -16.89 13.05
C GLY A 155 -6.13 -15.89 11.89
N LEU A 156 -5.13 -15.01 11.82
CA LEU A 156 -4.99 -14.03 10.74
C LEU A 156 -4.73 -14.74 9.41
N THR A 157 -5.80 -14.89 8.64
CA THR A 157 -5.78 -15.53 7.35
C THR A 157 -5.27 -14.55 6.29
N TYR A 158 -3.97 -14.56 6.00
CA TYR A 158 -3.41 -13.71 4.95
C TYR A 158 -3.49 -14.41 3.58
N ASN A 159 -4.33 -13.92 2.67
CA ASN A 159 -4.64 -14.55 1.37
C ASN A 159 -5.31 -15.93 1.50
N GLY A 160 -6.15 -16.15 2.52
CA GLY A 160 -6.88 -17.41 2.66
C GLY A 160 -6.05 -18.61 3.14
N LYS A 161 -4.85 -18.38 3.71
CA LYS A 161 -3.96 -19.42 4.27
C LYS A 161 -3.44 -19.02 5.64
N GLU A 162 -3.26 -20.00 6.53
CA GLU A 162 -2.59 -19.81 7.83
C GLU A 162 -1.12 -19.39 7.63
N ALA A 163 -0.68 -18.37 8.36
CA ALA A 163 0.69 -17.89 8.29
C ALA A 163 1.62 -18.71 9.21
N LYS A 164 2.79 -19.14 8.71
CA LYS A 164 3.88 -19.57 9.59
C LYS A 164 4.38 -18.36 10.39
N VAL A 165 4.21 -18.39 11.70
CA VAL A 165 4.55 -17.28 12.60
C VAL A 165 5.97 -17.45 13.16
N ASN A 166 6.74 -16.37 13.12
CA ASN A 166 8.01 -16.22 13.82
C ASN A 166 7.79 -15.35 15.06
N PHE A 167 8.57 -15.54 16.12
CA PHE A 167 8.44 -14.70 17.33
C PHE A 167 9.44 -13.56 17.33
N TYR A 168 9.10 -12.49 18.04
CA TYR A 168 10.04 -11.40 18.27
C TYR A 168 11.21 -11.89 19.10
N GLU A 169 12.40 -11.57 18.61
CA GLU A 169 13.62 -11.62 19.39
C GLU A 169 13.98 -10.22 19.86
N LYS A 170 14.99 -10.12 20.73
CA LYS A 170 15.35 -8.90 21.44
C LYS A 170 15.41 -7.65 20.56
N ASP A 171 16.14 -7.68 19.44
CA ASP A 171 16.31 -6.48 18.60
C ASP A 171 15.00 -6.07 17.90
N LEU A 172 14.14 -7.03 17.52
CA LEU A 172 12.83 -6.73 16.93
C LEU A 172 11.84 -6.20 17.98
N GLU A 173 11.91 -6.71 19.21
CA GLU A 173 11.13 -6.21 20.34
C GLU A 173 11.55 -4.79 20.74
N ASP A 174 12.86 -4.51 20.80
CA ASP A 174 13.39 -3.17 21.07
C ASP A 174 12.93 -2.17 19.99
N ALA A 175 12.96 -2.58 18.72
CA ALA A 175 12.44 -1.79 17.62
C ALA A 175 10.92 -1.56 17.73
N ALA A 176 10.14 -2.59 18.05
CA ALA A 176 8.70 -2.51 18.22
C ALA A 176 8.33 -1.47 19.29
N ARG A 177 9.00 -1.47 20.45
CA ARG A 177 8.75 -0.51 21.54
C ARG A 177 9.02 0.94 21.15
N LEU A 178 10.10 1.20 20.40
CA LEU A 178 10.40 2.55 19.91
C LEU A 178 9.34 3.04 18.91
N VAL A 179 8.89 2.16 18.02
CA VAL A 179 7.81 2.47 17.08
C VAL A 179 6.49 2.71 17.81
N GLU A 180 6.11 1.86 18.77
CA GLU A 180 4.90 2.03 19.60
C GLU A 180 4.90 3.37 20.32
N LYS A 181 6.02 3.69 20.98
CA LYS A 181 6.18 4.96 21.67
C LYS A 181 5.94 6.14 20.73
N TYR A 182 6.66 6.17 19.61
CA TYR A 182 6.54 7.26 18.64
C TYR A 182 5.13 7.39 18.05
N VAL A 183 4.50 6.27 17.67
CA VAL A 183 3.15 6.33 17.07
C VAL A 183 2.12 6.81 18.11
N ASN A 184 2.18 6.35 19.35
CA ASN A 184 1.20 6.77 20.37
C ASN A 184 1.46 8.19 20.90
N GLU A 185 2.71 8.50 21.26
CA GLU A 185 3.05 9.75 21.95
C GLU A 185 3.25 10.93 20.98
N ASP A 186 3.84 10.72 19.80
CA ASP A 186 4.14 11.80 18.87
C ASP A 186 3.10 11.97 17.76
N LEU A 187 2.43 10.89 17.33
CA LEU A 187 1.49 10.95 16.21
C LEU A 187 0.01 10.89 16.61
N ILE A 188 -0.37 9.96 17.49
CA ILE A 188 -1.77 9.84 17.94
C ILE A 188 -2.12 10.99 18.87
N ALA A 189 -1.25 11.34 19.82
CA ALA A 189 -1.52 12.43 20.76
C ALA A 189 -1.49 13.83 20.11
N ALA A 190 -0.82 14.00 18.97
CA ALA A 190 -0.65 15.29 18.31
C ALA A 190 -1.85 15.76 17.48
N ARG A 191 -2.89 14.94 17.31
CA ARG A 191 -4.08 15.32 16.53
C ARG A 191 -5.38 14.79 17.10
N ALA A 192 -6.48 15.39 16.66
CA ALA A 192 -7.79 14.79 16.84
C ALA A 192 -7.92 13.50 16.02
N ARG A 193 -8.53 12.48 16.61
CA ARG A 193 -8.82 11.20 15.94
C ARG A 193 -9.89 11.39 14.88
N LEU A 194 -9.77 10.66 13.76
CA LEU A 194 -10.80 10.63 12.73
C LEU A 194 -11.98 9.77 13.18
N PRO A 195 -13.18 9.91 12.57
CA PRO A 195 -14.30 9.01 12.84
C PRO A 195 -13.89 7.55 12.65
N PHE A 196 -14.38 6.61 13.46
CA PHE A 196 -14.10 5.16 13.33
C PHE A 196 -12.65 4.73 13.63
N GLU A 197 -11.74 5.66 13.87
CA GLU A 197 -10.38 5.34 14.32
C GLU A 197 -10.41 4.64 15.69
N SER A 198 -9.65 3.55 15.81
CA SER A 198 -9.53 2.79 17.07
C SER A 198 -9.03 3.68 18.21
N ARG A 199 -9.71 3.64 19.36
CA ARG A 199 -9.31 4.37 20.56
C ARG A 199 -8.30 3.63 21.43
N SER A 200 -8.08 2.34 21.16
CA SER A 200 -7.12 1.51 21.89
C SER A 200 -5.70 2.03 21.71
N TYR A 201 -4.82 1.68 22.66
CA TYR A 201 -3.39 1.86 22.51
C TYR A 201 -2.92 1.12 21.24
N TRP A 202 -2.18 1.81 20.38
CA TRP A 202 -1.67 1.21 19.15
C TRP A 202 -0.44 0.38 19.49
N ASN A 203 -0.50 -0.93 19.32
CA ASN A 203 0.62 -1.82 19.60
C ASN A 203 1.25 -2.40 18.32
N CYS A 204 2.47 -2.87 18.46
CA CYS A 204 3.30 -3.53 17.46
C CYS A 204 3.34 -5.04 17.71
N ASP A 205 2.25 -5.67 18.14
CA ASP A 205 2.25 -7.12 18.45
C ASP A 205 2.54 -7.98 17.22
N THR A 206 2.43 -7.41 16.01
CA THR A 206 2.76 -8.07 14.76
C THR A 206 3.58 -7.20 13.83
N CYS A 207 4.42 -7.86 13.02
CA CYS A 207 5.23 -7.24 12.00
C CYS A 207 5.27 -8.14 10.77
N LEU A 208 4.82 -7.62 9.63
CA LEU A 208 5.09 -8.24 8.34
C LEU A 208 6.40 -7.69 7.81
N ILE A 209 7.42 -8.54 7.69
CA ILE A 209 8.70 -8.14 7.13
C ILE A 209 8.76 -8.57 5.67
N ASN A 210 8.94 -7.60 4.77
CA ASN A 210 9.22 -7.85 3.36
C ASN A 210 10.74 -7.81 3.12
N TYR A 211 11.25 -8.83 2.45
CA TYR A 211 12.64 -8.96 2.05
C TYR A 211 12.77 -8.82 0.52
N TYR A 212 13.51 -7.80 0.11
CA TYR A 212 13.85 -7.50 -1.27
C TYR A 212 15.32 -7.85 -1.45
N GLU A 213 15.61 -9.07 -1.88
CA GLU A 213 16.98 -9.57 -2.08
C GLU A 213 17.79 -8.72 -3.07
N THR A 214 17.13 -8.24 -4.11
CA THR A 214 17.70 -7.48 -5.22
C THR A 214 16.85 -6.25 -5.53
N CYS A 215 17.44 -5.33 -6.31
CA CYS A 215 16.70 -4.19 -6.84
C CYS A 215 15.59 -4.58 -7.82
N ALA A 216 15.60 -5.80 -8.36
CA ALA A 216 14.55 -6.30 -9.25
C ALA A 216 13.28 -6.72 -8.49
N ASN A 217 13.39 -7.06 -7.21
CA ASN A 217 12.22 -7.39 -6.40
C ASN A 217 11.35 -6.14 -6.23
N ARG A 218 10.04 -6.31 -6.37
CA ARG A 218 9.05 -5.23 -6.33
C ARG A 218 7.83 -5.62 -5.51
N LEU A 219 7.03 -4.63 -5.15
CA LEU A 219 5.69 -4.79 -4.64
C LEU A 219 4.80 -3.80 -5.39
N ASP A 220 3.84 -4.31 -6.15
CA ASP A 220 3.01 -3.53 -7.05
C ASP A 220 2.03 -2.61 -6.31
N TRP A 221 1.34 -1.72 -7.02
CA TRP A 221 0.42 -0.74 -6.43
C TRP A 221 -0.72 -1.39 -5.64
N HIS A 222 -0.79 -1.10 -4.35
CA HIS A 222 -1.83 -1.58 -3.45
C HIS A 222 -2.10 -0.58 -2.32
N SER A 223 -3.22 -0.76 -1.64
CA SER A 223 -3.46 -0.22 -0.30
C SER A 223 -3.51 -1.42 0.63
N ASP A 224 -3.07 -1.26 1.87
CA ASP A 224 -3.16 -2.34 2.84
C ASP A 224 -4.62 -2.67 3.13
N ARG A 225 -4.94 -3.96 3.26
CA ARG A 225 -6.32 -4.43 3.45
C ARG A 225 -6.84 -3.98 4.81
N LEU A 226 -7.97 -3.29 4.82
CA LEU A 226 -8.61 -2.78 6.03
C LEU A 226 -9.27 -3.89 6.89
N SER A 227 -9.52 -5.06 6.32
CA SER A 227 -10.31 -6.15 6.93
C SER A 227 -9.85 -6.60 8.31
N HIS A 228 -8.57 -6.40 8.64
CA HIS A 228 -8.00 -6.84 9.91
C HIS A 228 -7.43 -5.68 10.75
N ILE A 229 -7.09 -4.57 10.11
CA ILE A 229 -6.48 -3.40 10.77
C ILE A 229 -7.51 -2.30 11.08
N GLY A 230 -8.72 -2.41 10.53
CA GLY A 230 -9.79 -1.44 10.69
C GLY A 230 -9.62 -0.20 9.81
N PRO A 231 -10.66 0.65 9.75
CA PRO A 231 -10.58 1.95 9.09
C PRO A 231 -9.66 2.89 9.87
N HIS A 232 -9.07 3.87 9.19
CA HIS A 232 -8.33 4.97 9.81
C HIS A 232 -7.24 4.46 10.77
N ASN A 233 -6.50 3.45 10.34
CA ASN A 233 -5.46 2.83 11.13
C ASN A 233 -4.09 3.50 10.87
N TYR A 234 -3.14 3.30 11.80
CA TYR A 234 -1.74 3.64 11.60
C TYR A 234 -0.96 2.41 11.13
N ILE A 235 -0.02 2.61 10.20
CA ILE A 235 0.94 1.60 9.76
C ILE A 235 2.33 2.21 9.75
N ALA A 236 3.23 1.66 10.56
CA ALA A 236 4.62 2.10 10.61
C ALA A 236 5.51 1.16 9.80
N SER A 237 6.17 1.69 8.79
CA SER A 237 7.02 0.94 7.86
C SER A 237 8.46 1.38 7.97
N VAL A 238 9.30 0.60 8.65
CA VAL A 238 10.73 0.90 8.82
C VAL A 238 11.56 0.14 7.80
N SER A 239 12.46 0.84 7.12
CA SER A 239 13.33 0.30 6.07
C SER A 239 14.77 0.16 6.55
N LEU A 240 15.34 -1.02 6.38
CA LEU A 240 16.75 -1.32 6.67
C LEU A 240 17.42 -1.89 5.41
N GLY A 241 18.69 -1.53 5.21
CA GLY A 241 19.49 -1.99 4.08
C GLY A 241 19.50 -1.00 2.92
N ALA A 242 19.48 -1.50 1.68
CA ALA A 242 19.60 -0.69 0.48
C ALA A 242 18.46 0.34 0.32
N THR A 243 18.81 1.52 -0.17
CA THR A 243 17.87 2.63 -0.41
C THR A 243 16.93 2.31 -1.57
N ARG A 244 15.62 2.50 -1.37
CA ARG A 244 14.58 2.26 -2.38
C ARG A 244 13.58 3.41 -2.45
N GLU A 245 12.85 3.46 -3.57
CA GLU A 245 11.74 4.39 -3.77
C GLU A 245 10.47 3.75 -3.21
N PHE A 246 9.84 4.42 -2.24
CA PHE A 246 8.46 4.15 -1.85
C PHE A 246 7.57 5.14 -2.57
N ARG A 247 6.72 4.65 -3.47
CA ARG A 247 5.88 5.51 -4.31
C ARG A 247 4.46 5.51 -3.78
N VAL A 248 3.82 6.67 -3.81
CA VAL A 248 2.46 6.92 -3.32
C VAL A 248 1.70 7.69 -4.39
N ARG A 249 0.44 7.33 -4.64
CA ARG A 249 -0.47 8.06 -5.54
C ARG A 249 -1.91 7.93 -5.06
N ARG A 250 -2.77 8.89 -5.39
CA ARG A 250 -4.19 8.81 -5.03
C ARG A 250 -4.91 7.68 -5.76
N ASN A 251 -5.97 7.19 -5.13
CA ASN A 251 -6.88 6.19 -5.67
C ASN A 251 -7.89 6.76 -6.67
N HIS A 252 -8.10 8.07 -6.65
CA HIS A 252 -9.01 8.82 -7.50
C HIS A 252 -8.44 10.23 -7.76
N GLY A 253 -9.01 10.97 -8.71
CA GLY A 253 -8.55 12.32 -9.02
C GLY A 253 -7.17 12.33 -9.70
N ASP A 254 -6.26 13.19 -9.23
CA ASP A 254 -4.91 13.34 -9.80
C ASP A 254 -4.11 12.02 -9.67
N SER A 255 -3.52 11.60 -10.78
CA SER A 255 -2.68 10.40 -10.86
C SER A 255 -1.21 10.66 -10.52
N ARG A 256 -0.87 11.86 -10.03
CA ARG A 256 0.48 12.25 -9.63
C ARG A 256 1.10 11.24 -8.68
N ILE A 257 2.34 10.87 -8.99
CA ILE A 257 3.12 9.92 -8.21
C ILE A 257 4.14 10.70 -7.39
N TYR A 258 4.07 10.53 -6.07
CA TYR A 258 5.09 10.99 -5.14
C TYR A 258 6.03 9.83 -4.83
N SER A 259 7.33 10.03 -4.99
CA SER A 259 8.37 9.00 -4.84
C SER A 259 9.29 9.38 -3.72
N ILE A 260 9.07 8.81 -2.54
CA ILE A 260 9.89 9.03 -1.35
C ILE A 260 11.16 8.19 -1.47
N ILE A 261 12.32 8.82 -1.37
CA ILE A 261 13.61 8.11 -1.28
C ILE A 261 13.80 7.67 0.17
N VAL A 262 13.75 6.36 0.40
CA VAL A 262 13.78 5.76 1.74
C VAL A 262 15.13 5.05 1.96
N PRO A 263 16.11 5.71 2.61
CA PRO A 263 17.40 5.12 2.92
C PRO A 263 17.33 4.13 4.09
N HIS A 264 18.48 3.53 4.41
CA HIS A 264 18.66 2.72 5.61
C HIS A 264 18.21 3.49 6.86
N ASN A 265 17.54 2.79 7.78
CA ASN A 265 17.04 3.31 9.05
C ASN A 265 16.05 4.48 8.88
N SER A 266 15.17 4.39 7.89
CA SER A 266 14.09 5.37 7.69
C SER A 266 12.73 4.74 7.92
N MET A 267 11.83 5.50 8.53
CA MET A 267 10.46 5.12 8.77
C MET A 267 9.49 5.95 7.92
N VAL A 268 8.59 5.27 7.23
CA VAL A 268 7.40 5.87 6.63
C VAL A 268 6.20 5.43 7.47
N VAL A 269 5.47 6.37 8.04
CA VAL A 269 4.19 6.09 8.72
C VAL A 269 3.06 6.49 7.79
N MET A 270 2.24 5.52 7.42
CA MET A 270 0.97 5.76 6.77
C MET A 270 -0.06 5.99 7.87
N THR A 271 -0.56 7.22 7.95
CA THR A 271 -1.48 7.66 9.00
C THR A 271 -2.93 7.44 8.58
N PRO A 272 -3.90 7.66 9.48
CA PRO A 272 -5.31 7.49 9.16
C PRO A 272 -5.80 8.26 7.93
N GLY A 273 -6.52 7.57 7.06
CA GLY A 273 -6.93 8.07 5.74
C GLY A 273 -5.99 7.66 4.60
N CYS A 274 -4.75 7.22 4.90
CA CYS A 274 -3.79 6.89 3.85
C CYS A 274 -4.23 5.68 3.01
N GLN A 275 -4.70 4.60 3.64
CA GLN A 275 -5.15 3.40 2.90
C GLN A 275 -6.46 3.65 2.15
N GLU A 276 -7.26 4.58 2.66
CA GLU A 276 -8.51 5.04 2.09
C GLU A 276 -8.33 5.98 0.90
N GLU A 277 -7.21 6.69 0.79
CA GLU A 277 -7.03 7.74 -0.22
C GLU A 277 -5.91 7.41 -1.21
N PHE A 278 -4.93 6.61 -0.80
CA PHE A 278 -3.73 6.34 -1.58
C PHE A 278 -3.47 4.85 -1.81
N LYS A 279 -2.81 4.57 -2.93
CA LYS A 279 -2.07 3.34 -3.17
C LYS A 279 -0.59 3.62 -3.09
N HIS A 280 0.17 2.60 -2.72
CA HIS A 280 1.61 2.67 -2.67
C HIS A 280 2.27 1.45 -3.32
N CYS A 281 3.54 1.59 -3.70
CA CYS A 281 4.33 0.52 -4.30
C CYS A 281 5.83 0.67 -4.01
N VAL A 282 6.57 -0.42 -4.22
CA VAL A 282 8.03 -0.44 -4.27
C VAL A 282 8.44 -1.01 -5.62
N ASN A 283 8.87 -0.15 -6.54
CA ASN A 283 9.15 -0.57 -7.92
C ASN A 283 10.51 -1.22 -8.09
N ALA A 284 10.59 -2.17 -9.04
CA ALA A 284 11.84 -2.74 -9.50
C ALA A 284 12.75 -1.64 -10.10
N ARG A 285 14.06 -1.79 -9.91
CA ARG A 285 15.09 -0.93 -10.49
C ARG A 285 16.19 -1.81 -11.07
N LYS A 286 16.80 -1.33 -12.16
CA LYS A 286 17.97 -1.96 -12.77
C LYS A 286 19.22 -1.79 -11.92
N THR A 287 19.32 -0.68 -11.19
CA THR A 287 20.46 -0.33 -10.35
C THR A 287 19.99 0.11 -8.96
N PRO A 288 20.78 -0.13 -7.89
CA PRO A 288 20.51 0.41 -6.57
C PRO A 288 20.64 1.94 -6.57
N ILE A 289 19.85 2.65 -5.73
CA ILE A 289 20.12 4.06 -5.42
C ILE A 289 21.39 4.14 -4.57
N GLN A 290 21.43 3.34 -3.52
CA GLN A 290 22.54 3.25 -2.59
C GLN A 290 22.48 1.86 -1.95
N VAL A 291 23.61 1.18 -1.93
CA VAL A 291 23.78 -0.10 -1.23
C VAL A 291 24.11 0.15 0.24
N ASN A 292 23.89 -0.85 1.08
CA ASN A 292 24.26 -0.83 2.49
C ASN A 292 25.46 -1.75 2.75
N ASN A 293 26.32 -1.39 3.70
CA ASN A 293 27.56 -2.12 3.96
C ASN A 293 27.35 -3.53 4.56
N ILE A 294 26.21 -3.78 5.21
CA ILE A 294 25.89 -5.07 5.84
C ILE A 294 25.16 -5.98 4.86
N SER A 295 24.17 -5.43 4.13
CA SER A 295 23.21 -6.21 3.32
C SER A 295 23.37 -6.01 1.80
N ASN A 296 24.37 -5.23 1.36
CA ASN A 296 24.61 -4.88 -0.04
C ASN A 296 23.35 -4.25 -0.70
N ALA A 297 22.84 -4.87 -1.77
CA ALA A 297 21.67 -4.40 -2.51
C ALA A 297 20.33 -4.84 -1.90
N ALA A 298 20.36 -5.65 -0.84
CA ALA A 298 19.17 -6.17 -0.21
C ALA A 298 18.52 -5.13 0.72
N ARG A 299 17.20 -5.20 0.85
CA ARG A 299 16.41 -4.34 1.73
C ARG A 299 15.40 -5.16 2.51
N TYR A 300 15.27 -4.86 3.80
CA TYR A 300 14.20 -5.33 4.65
C TYR A 300 13.25 -4.17 4.96
N ASN A 301 11.96 -4.45 4.95
CA ASN A 301 10.93 -3.50 5.30
C ASN A 301 10.03 -4.10 6.37
N LEU A 302 10.16 -3.60 7.58
CA LEU A 302 9.40 -4.01 8.75
C LEU A 302 8.11 -3.19 8.77
N THR A 303 6.98 -3.85 8.52
CA THR A 303 5.66 -3.19 8.53
C THR A 303 4.89 -3.61 9.76
N PHE A 304 4.88 -2.72 10.76
CA PHE A 304 4.12 -2.87 11.99
C PHE A 304 2.67 -2.41 11.79
N ARG A 305 1.73 -3.23 12.26
CA ARG A 305 0.30 -2.96 12.20
C ARG A 305 -0.33 -3.35 13.53
N TYR A 306 -1.24 -2.52 13.99
CA TYR A 306 -2.14 -2.86 15.08
C TYR A 306 -3.38 -3.55 14.51
N TYR A 307 -3.78 -4.64 15.15
CA TYR A 307 -4.92 -5.48 14.80
C TYR A 307 -5.94 -5.38 15.95
N PRO A 308 -6.96 -4.50 15.86
CA PRO A 308 -7.87 -4.27 16.97
C PRO A 308 -8.76 -5.51 17.21
N PRO A 309 -8.67 -6.20 18.37
CA PRO A 309 -9.44 -7.42 18.61
C PRO A 309 -10.95 -7.19 18.48
N ASP A 310 -11.43 -6.10 19.06
CA ASP A 310 -12.84 -5.68 18.99
C ASP A 310 -13.39 -5.52 17.56
N PHE A 311 -12.51 -5.23 16.59
CA PHE A 311 -12.87 -5.10 15.19
C PHE A 311 -12.82 -6.44 14.47
N ILE A 312 -11.80 -7.25 14.76
CA ILE A 312 -11.65 -8.61 14.20
C ILE A 312 -12.83 -9.50 14.62
N ASP A 313 -13.16 -9.52 15.92
CA ASP A 313 -14.23 -10.36 16.46
C ASP A 313 -15.61 -10.01 15.91
N LYS A 314 -15.80 -8.74 15.50
CA LYS A 314 -17.04 -8.24 14.93
C LYS A 314 -17.03 -8.23 13.40
N SER A 315 -15.97 -8.71 12.76
CA SER A 315 -15.91 -8.74 11.29
C SER A 315 -16.86 -9.82 10.75
N PRO A 316 -17.65 -9.53 9.70
CA PRO A 316 -18.62 -10.49 9.18
C PRO A 316 -17.93 -11.62 8.41
N ASN A 317 -18.57 -12.79 8.37
CA ASN A 317 -18.18 -13.92 7.53
C ASN A 317 -19.03 -13.95 6.25
N CYS A 318 -18.44 -14.29 5.09
CA CYS A 318 -19.21 -14.62 3.88
C CYS A 318 -19.87 -16.00 4.09
N SER A 319 -20.96 -16.25 3.36
CA SER A 319 -21.66 -17.52 3.21
C SER A 319 -20.76 -18.72 2.86
N CYS A 320 -19.58 -18.49 2.27
CA CYS A 320 -18.57 -19.51 1.98
C CYS A 320 -17.73 -19.94 3.20
N GLY A 321 -17.95 -19.32 4.36
CA GLY A 321 -17.27 -19.62 5.62
C GLY A 321 -15.96 -18.85 5.84
N LEU A 322 -15.54 -18.01 4.90
CA LEU A 322 -14.37 -17.13 5.05
C LEU A 322 -14.76 -15.76 5.60
N SER A 323 -13.87 -15.13 6.37
CA SER A 323 -14.01 -13.73 6.78
C SER A 323 -14.09 -12.80 5.58
N MET A 324 -14.91 -11.75 5.67
CA MET A 324 -15.10 -10.79 4.58
C MET A 324 -14.01 -9.72 4.54
N CYS A 325 -13.78 -9.19 3.34
CA CYS A 325 -12.84 -8.13 3.07
C CYS A 325 -13.49 -6.75 3.25
N LEU A 326 -12.95 -5.91 4.15
CA LEU A 326 -13.39 -4.51 4.23
C LEU A 326 -12.76 -3.69 3.11
N ARG A 327 -13.60 -2.97 2.37
CA ARG A 327 -13.20 -2.08 1.27
C ARG A 327 -13.89 -0.73 1.39
N ARG A 328 -13.34 0.25 0.68
CA ARG A 328 -13.91 1.58 0.52
C ARG A 328 -14.31 1.78 -0.94
N SER A 329 -15.37 2.53 -1.19
CA SER A 329 -15.76 2.93 -2.54
C SER A 329 -15.00 4.18 -2.97
N TYR A 330 -14.40 4.13 -4.17
CA TYR A 330 -13.57 5.20 -4.74
C TYR A 330 -14.14 5.76 -6.06
N LYS A 331 -14.64 4.88 -6.93
CA LYS A 331 -14.96 5.21 -8.33
C LYS A 331 -16.24 6.03 -8.47
N ASN A 332 -17.34 5.56 -7.88
CA ASN A 332 -18.64 6.20 -8.02
C ASN A 332 -18.76 7.36 -7.04
N ILE A 333 -18.93 8.57 -7.55
CA ILE A 333 -19.01 9.79 -6.74
C ILE A 333 -20.12 9.75 -5.66
N LYS A 334 -21.27 9.12 -5.96
CA LYS A 334 -22.41 9.04 -5.03
C LYS A 334 -22.11 8.15 -3.82
N THR A 335 -21.29 7.11 -4.02
CA THR A 335 -20.90 6.18 -2.96
C THR A 335 -19.48 6.42 -2.47
N ARG A 336 -18.75 7.40 -3.03
CA ARG A 336 -17.35 7.68 -2.66
C ARG A 336 -17.26 7.93 -1.17
N GLY A 337 -16.32 7.22 -0.53
CA GLY A 337 -16.12 7.29 0.91
C GLY A 337 -16.92 6.28 1.72
N LYS A 338 -17.92 5.59 1.15
CA LYS A 338 -18.67 4.55 1.85
C LYS A 338 -17.85 3.27 1.93
N TYR A 339 -17.94 2.59 3.06
CA TYR A 339 -17.28 1.32 3.31
C TYR A 339 -18.23 0.15 3.05
N PHE A 340 -17.70 -0.96 2.57
CA PHE A 340 -18.46 -2.17 2.29
C PHE A 340 -17.60 -3.42 2.52
N TRP A 341 -18.27 -4.51 2.86
CA TRP A 341 -17.71 -5.85 2.98
C TRP A 341 -17.96 -6.61 1.68
N SER A 342 -16.94 -7.31 1.20
CA SER A 342 -17.05 -8.22 0.05
C SER A 342 -16.35 -9.54 0.35
N CYS A 343 -16.68 -10.62 -0.34
CA CYS A 343 -15.96 -11.87 -0.20
C CYS A 343 -14.43 -11.74 -0.38
N GLU A 344 -13.65 -12.37 0.51
CA GLU A 344 -12.18 -12.47 0.38
C GLU A 344 -11.77 -13.50 -0.68
N ASN A 345 -12.65 -14.47 -0.98
CA ASN A 345 -12.40 -15.61 -1.86
C ASN A 345 -12.28 -15.24 -3.35
N ALA A 346 -12.59 -13.99 -3.71
CA ALA A 346 -12.30 -13.46 -5.04
C ALA A 346 -10.81 -13.64 -5.44
N TYR A 347 -9.89 -13.59 -4.47
CA TYR A 347 -8.45 -13.81 -4.71
C TYR A 347 -8.03 -15.29 -4.84
N GLN A 348 -8.97 -16.22 -4.70
CA GLN A 348 -8.78 -17.65 -4.97
C GLN A 348 -9.64 -18.14 -6.15
N ASN A 349 -10.19 -17.20 -6.93
CA ASN A 349 -11.10 -17.48 -8.04
C ASN A 349 -12.35 -18.29 -7.63
N LYS A 350 -12.93 -17.95 -6.47
CA LYS A 350 -14.12 -18.59 -5.90
C LYS A 350 -15.04 -17.55 -5.25
N ASP A 351 -15.27 -16.43 -5.93
CA ASP A 351 -16.09 -15.35 -5.39
C ASP A 351 -17.53 -15.83 -5.12
N CYS A 352 -18.02 -15.59 -3.89
CA CYS A 352 -19.38 -15.94 -3.48
C CYS A 352 -20.41 -14.88 -3.90
N GLY A 353 -19.96 -13.67 -4.26
CA GLY A 353 -20.83 -12.54 -4.59
C GLY A 353 -21.41 -11.81 -3.37
N ASP A 354 -21.14 -12.28 -2.15
CA ASP A 354 -21.65 -11.64 -0.93
C ASP A 354 -21.12 -10.22 -0.77
N PHE A 355 -22.04 -9.33 -0.42
CA PHE A 355 -21.82 -7.91 -0.26
C PHE A 355 -22.68 -7.37 0.88
N TYR A 356 -22.09 -6.55 1.75
CA TYR A 356 -22.82 -5.77 2.75
C TYR A 356 -22.23 -4.38 2.84
N TRP A 357 -23.06 -3.36 3.07
CA TRP A 357 -22.52 -2.06 3.47
C TRP A 357 -21.95 -2.16 4.89
N ALA A 358 -20.83 -1.50 5.15
CA ALA A 358 -20.25 -1.48 6.48
C ALA A 358 -20.89 -0.36 7.30
N ASN A 359 -21.28 -0.67 8.54
CA ASN A 359 -21.72 0.32 9.52
C ASN A 359 -20.97 0.07 10.84
N PHE A 360 -19.92 0.86 11.08
CA PHE A 360 -19.05 0.71 12.25
C PHE A 360 -19.73 1.05 13.59
N LYS A 361 -20.93 1.62 13.56
CA LYS A 361 -21.76 1.82 14.76
C LYS A 361 -22.64 0.62 15.08
N ASN A 362 -22.82 -0.30 14.13
CA ASN A 362 -23.70 -1.45 14.27
C ASN A 362 -22.95 -2.66 14.84
N THR A 363 -22.57 -2.59 16.11
CA THR A 363 -21.82 -3.65 16.78
C THR A 363 -22.61 -4.94 16.93
N ASP A 364 -23.94 -4.87 16.97
CA ASP A 364 -24.83 -6.02 17.17
C ASP A 364 -25.07 -6.83 15.89
N ARG A 365 -24.69 -6.28 14.71
CA ARG A 365 -24.79 -6.97 13.42
C ARG A 365 -23.45 -7.07 12.69
N ASN A 366 -22.39 -7.37 13.43
CA ASN A 366 -21.05 -7.60 12.85
C ASN A 366 -20.60 -6.47 11.91
N LEU A 367 -20.89 -5.21 12.29
CA LEU A 367 -20.51 -4.02 11.55
C LEU A 367 -21.11 -3.95 10.13
N THR A 368 -22.26 -4.57 9.88
CA THR A 368 -22.95 -4.56 8.58
C THR A 368 -24.26 -3.77 8.59
N THR A 369 -24.74 -3.42 7.40
CA THR A 369 -26.10 -2.90 7.16
C THR A 369 -26.52 -3.18 5.72
N ASP A 370 -27.81 -3.42 5.51
CA ASP A 370 -28.39 -3.56 4.16
C ASP A 370 -28.79 -2.20 3.58
N ASN A 371 -28.96 -1.17 4.43
CA ASN A 371 -29.32 0.17 4.01
C ASN A 371 -28.06 0.99 3.69
N GLN A 372 -27.85 1.26 2.39
CA GLN A 372 -26.77 2.08 1.87
C GLN A 372 -26.65 3.47 2.54
N ASP A 373 -27.75 4.08 3.00
CA ASP A 373 -27.73 5.42 3.60
C ASP A 373 -27.23 5.41 5.04
N SER A 374 -27.32 4.25 5.71
CA SER A 374 -26.74 4.04 7.04
C SER A 374 -25.28 3.56 7.00
N ALA A 375 -24.73 3.34 5.80
CA ALA A 375 -23.35 2.93 5.62
C ALA A 375 -22.39 3.98 6.21
N SER A 376 -21.40 3.51 6.96
CA SER A 376 -20.30 4.35 7.41
C SER A 376 -19.62 4.98 6.20
N ARG A 377 -19.39 6.28 6.28
CA ARG A 377 -18.82 7.09 5.21
C ARG A 377 -17.79 8.03 5.78
N TRP A 378 -16.66 8.12 5.11
CA TRP A 378 -15.68 9.16 5.36
C TRP A 378 -15.07 9.66 4.04
N ILE A 379 -15.03 10.98 3.90
CA ILE A 379 -14.49 11.70 2.75
C ILE A 379 -13.36 12.55 3.30
N ALA A 380 -12.19 12.50 2.66
CA ALA A 380 -11.08 13.35 3.03
C ALA A 380 -11.43 14.83 2.80
N GLU A 381 -10.93 15.72 3.65
CA GLU A 381 -11.23 17.16 3.54
C GLU A 381 -10.81 17.76 2.20
N ASP A 382 -9.79 17.17 1.57
CA ASP A 382 -9.26 17.58 0.27
C ASP A 382 -9.90 16.86 -0.94
N ASP A 383 -10.87 15.97 -0.73
CA ASP A 383 -11.71 15.41 -1.79
C ASP A 383 -12.89 16.36 -2.06
N GLU A 384 -12.57 17.47 -2.73
CA GLU A 384 -13.55 18.53 -3.05
C GLU A 384 -14.70 18.00 -3.92
N GLU A 385 -14.42 17.10 -4.87
CA GLU A 385 -15.41 16.54 -5.80
C GLU A 385 -16.53 15.82 -5.02
N ALA A 386 -16.16 14.94 -4.09
CA ALA A 386 -17.13 14.20 -3.29
C ALA A 386 -17.76 15.07 -2.20
N SER A 387 -17.01 16.00 -1.62
CA SER A 387 -17.50 16.94 -0.62
C SER A 387 -18.61 17.84 -1.17
N HIS A 388 -18.45 18.37 -2.38
CA HIS A 388 -19.49 19.15 -3.06
C HIS A 388 -20.73 18.30 -3.34
N ASN A 389 -20.56 17.10 -3.91
CA ASN A 389 -21.68 16.22 -4.23
C ASN A 389 -22.48 15.82 -2.97
N SER A 390 -21.80 15.53 -1.86
CA SER A 390 -22.43 15.20 -0.59
C SER A 390 -23.27 16.35 -0.05
N LYS A 391 -22.77 17.60 -0.13
CA LYS A 391 -23.52 18.80 0.31
C LYS A 391 -24.75 19.06 -0.57
N THR A 392 -24.62 18.93 -1.89
CA THR A 392 -25.75 19.12 -2.82
C THR A 392 -26.84 18.06 -2.63
N SER A 393 -26.45 16.82 -2.26
CA SER A 393 -27.42 15.76 -1.92
C SER A 393 -28.17 16.00 -0.60
N LEU A 394 -27.57 16.74 0.34
CA LEU A 394 -28.19 17.12 1.62
C LEU A 394 -29.06 18.38 1.49
N SER A 395 -28.78 19.26 0.54
CA SER A 395 -29.60 20.47 0.26
C SER A 395 -30.84 20.21 -0.59
N LEU A 396 -31.00 19.00 -1.14
CA LEU A 396 -32.17 18.58 -1.91
C LEU A 396 -33.11 17.71 -1.05
N LYS A 397 -33.73 18.34 -0.04
CA LYS A 397 -35.08 18.06 0.54
C LYS A 397 -35.26 18.90 1.82
N PRO A 398 -36.41 19.55 2.09
CA PRO A 398 -37.73 19.34 1.50
C PRO A 398 -38.32 20.60 0.82
N HIS A 399 -38.85 20.46 -0.39
CA HIS A 399 -40.09 21.12 -0.82
C HIS A 399 -40.59 20.44 -2.11
N GLU A 400 -41.90 20.15 -2.14
CA GLU A 400 -42.72 19.78 -3.30
C GLU A 400 -42.60 18.34 -3.85
N LEU A 401 -43.39 17.43 -3.28
CA LEU A 401 -44.69 17.00 -3.85
C LEU A 401 -45.47 16.15 -2.84
#